data_AF-A0A8C7WUT3-F1
#
_entry.id   AF-A0A8C7WUT3-F1
#
_cell.length_a   1.000
_cell.length_b   1.000
_cell.length_c   1.000
_cell.angle_alpha   90.00
_cell.angle_beta   90.00
_cell.angle_gamma   90.00
#
_symmetry.space_group_name_H-M   'P 1'
#
loop_
_entity.id
_entity.type
_entity.pdbx_description
1 polymer ?
#
loop_
_entity_poly.entity_id
_entity_poly.type
_entity_poly.pdbx_seq_one_letter_code
_entity_poly.pdbx_strand_id
1 'polypeptide(L)'
;MASSLPVCSLSVWGRASLLRCSRRTDTVIHRRVGTNTTAARTESTRRDENVLTEETNGRKCLHTLLVERQEQAERSVLISCQSGTSEKKLFKFLSKHGDVEKYFFYESYGLNAVVEFASRDGVASLLETATIPAVNHESLVPFKSRLLSLRNLSSVDANPPSGLQFQPQSTVPINELIQRLSQEESIDQQIISLTEQYQITDENSRLRFLVCSLLKDVAAAYFPECTIKPFGSSVNGFGKLGCDLDMFLDLDSISGWNVKMPKSGLFTEYQMKRASSERAVTQSVLSVIGECLDHFGPGCVGVQKILNARCPLLRFVHQPSGFQCDLTANNRVAMKSTELLYLYGELDPRVRRLVFTVRCWARAHGITSSIPGAWISNFSLTVMVLFFLQKRNPPIIPTLDQLRDLAGPADKSVIEGNDCTFVSDFTKIQLRRNTETLEHLLYEFFEFYATFAFSRMSVDIRKGKEQNKPEVAPLHIQNPFETALNVSKNVNATQLERFVALCQESSWLLQQSETNTPKRGGAGKVHTPWGLSTLLLPLQVAGIKSRKRRKREPASERIKSLLDSLKNPSPKKSS
;
A
#
# COMPACT_ATOMS: atom_id res chain seq x y z
N MET A 1 22.52 -29.91 54.68
CA MET A 1 21.08 -29.67 54.90
C MET A 1 20.44 -29.83 53.52
N ALA A 2 19.75 -30.92 53.11
CA ALA A 2 18.72 -31.73 53.78
C ALA A 2 17.56 -30.87 54.31
N SER A 3 16.25 -31.11 54.11
CA SER A 3 15.47 -32.14 53.38
C SER A 3 13.97 -31.69 53.40
N SER A 4 12.96 -32.20 52.66
CA SER A 4 12.76 -33.27 51.64
C SER A 4 11.37 -33.06 50.94
N LEU A 5 11.01 -33.92 49.97
CA LEU A 5 9.62 -34.11 49.50
C LEU A 5 8.68 -34.62 50.61
N PRO A 6 7.35 -34.62 50.38
CA PRO A 6 6.68 -35.93 50.37
C PRO A 6 5.77 -36.19 49.16
N VAL A 7 5.72 -37.47 48.78
CA VAL A 7 4.68 -38.08 47.93
C VAL A 7 3.74 -38.87 48.85
N CYS A 8 2.45 -38.95 48.52
CA CYS A 8 1.56 -39.96 49.09
C CYS A 8 0.88 -40.76 47.97
N SER A 9 0.64 -42.05 48.21
CA SER A 9 0.24 -43.03 47.20
C SER A 9 -0.72 -44.09 47.80
N LEU A 10 -1.10 -45.09 46.98
CA LEU A 10 -2.01 -46.25 47.23
C LEU A 10 -3.46 -46.07 46.74
N SER A 11 -4.14 -47.07 46.14
CA SER A 11 -3.66 -48.35 45.57
C SER A 11 -4.73 -49.08 44.72
N VAL A 12 -4.34 -49.46 43.49
CA VAL A 12 -4.52 -50.77 42.81
C VAL A 12 -5.71 -51.70 43.15
N TRP A 13 -6.45 -52.13 42.13
CA TRP A 13 -6.83 -53.53 41.72
C TRP A 13 -7.90 -53.43 40.59
N GLY A 14 -8.02 -54.28 39.58
CA GLY A 14 -7.27 -55.51 39.23
C GLY A 14 -7.45 -55.89 37.72
N ARG A 15 -6.90 -57.04 37.30
CA ARG A 15 -6.86 -57.51 35.90
C ARG A 15 -8.08 -58.37 35.53
N ALA A 16 -8.49 -58.36 34.25
CA ALA A 16 -9.04 -59.54 33.55
C ALA A 16 -8.89 -59.40 32.01
N SER A 17 -8.82 -60.52 31.30
CA SER A 17 -8.61 -60.63 29.85
C SER A 17 -9.69 -61.52 29.20
N LEU A 18 -9.90 -61.38 27.88
CA LEU A 18 -10.05 -62.47 26.85
C LEU A 18 -11.02 -62.17 25.67
N LEU A 19 -10.47 -62.29 24.46
CA LEU A 19 -10.98 -62.94 23.23
C LEU A 19 -12.41 -62.72 22.63
N ARG A 20 -12.36 -62.25 21.36
CA ARG A 20 -13.01 -62.78 20.12
C ARG A 20 -14.51 -62.56 19.78
N CYS A 21 -14.73 -62.44 18.46
CA CYS A 21 -15.95 -62.67 17.65
C CYS A 21 -17.09 -61.62 17.71
N SER A 22 -17.84 -61.32 16.63
CA SER A 22 -17.69 -61.65 15.20
C SER A 22 -18.62 -60.81 14.27
N ARG A 23 -18.16 -60.52 13.04
CA ARG A 23 -18.91 -60.41 11.75
C ARG A 23 -20.11 -59.45 11.52
N ARG A 24 -19.96 -58.70 10.40
CA ARG A 24 -20.96 -58.35 9.34
C ARG A 24 -22.07 -57.35 9.72
N THR A 25 -22.66 -56.56 8.81
CA THR A 25 -22.66 -56.55 7.32
C THR A 25 -22.39 -55.17 6.71
N ASP A 26 -21.97 -55.16 5.44
CA ASP A 26 -21.84 -53.99 4.56
C ASP A 26 -23.16 -53.26 4.26
N THR A 27 -23.07 -51.98 3.89
CA THR A 27 -23.69 -51.52 2.63
C THR A 27 -23.01 -50.26 2.09
N VAL A 28 -22.41 -50.37 0.91
CA VAL A 28 -21.87 -49.27 0.12
C VAL A 28 -22.90 -48.86 -0.93
N ILE A 29 -23.17 -47.56 -1.09
CA ILE A 29 -23.67 -47.02 -2.37
C ILE A 29 -22.79 -45.85 -2.80
N HIS A 30 -22.03 -46.09 -3.87
CA HIS A 30 -21.34 -45.06 -4.63
C HIS A 30 -22.32 -44.25 -5.49
N ARG A 31 -22.02 -42.96 -5.70
CA ARG A 31 -22.14 -42.37 -7.04
C ARG A 31 -21.01 -41.39 -7.31
N ARG A 32 -20.26 -41.66 -8.40
CA ARG A 32 -19.17 -40.83 -8.92
C ARG A 32 -19.71 -39.89 -10.01
N VAL A 33 -19.26 -38.64 -9.99
CA VAL A 33 -18.93 -37.80 -11.17
C VAL A 33 -17.74 -36.93 -10.70
N GLY A 34 -16.65 -36.70 -11.44
CA GLY A 34 -16.32 -37.14 -12.80
C GLY A 34 -15.67 -36.00 -13.59
N THR A 35 -14.44 -35.62 -13.26
CA THR A 35 -13.67 -34.61 -14.00
C THR A 35 -12.27 -35.12 -14.35
N ASN A 36 -12.05 -35.35 -15.65
CA ASN A 36 -10.72 -35.64 -16.19
C ASN A 36 -9.95 -34.34 -16.34
N THR A 37 -8.70 -34.31 -15.87
CA THR A 37 -7.70 -33.31 -16.29
C THR A 37 -6.54 -34.07 -16.91
N THR A 38 -6.49 -34.09 -18.24
CA THR A 38 -5.38 -34.69 -18.99
C THR A 38 -4.11 -33.90 -18.75
N ALA A 39 -3.16 -34.51 -18.04
CA ALA A 39 -1.80 -33.99 -17.92
C ALA A 39 -0.95 -34.53 -19.07
N ALA A 40 -0.44 -33.65 -19.92
CA ALA A 40 0.71 -33.94 -20.77
C ALA A 40 1.99 -33.63 -19.98
N ARG A 41 2.96 -34.53 -20.01
CA ARG A 41 4.26 -34.35 -19.33
C ARG A 41 5.23 -33.56 -20.21
N THR A 42 6.10 -32.81 -19.54
CA THR A 42 7.31 -32.19 -20.07
C THR A 42 8.33 -33.22 -20.55
N GLU A 43 9.05 -32.91 -21.62
CA GLU A 43 10.51 -33.12 -21.67
C GLU A 43 11.19 -32.13 -22.64
N SER A 44 12.45 -31.80 -22.32
CA SER A 44 13.34 -30.75 -22.87
C SER A 44 13.27 -30.45 -24.38
N THR A 45 13.41 -29.19 -24.82
CA THR A 45 14.74 -28.53 -24.97
C THR A 45 14.65 -27.06 -25.37
N ARG A 46 15.72 -26.30 -25.06
CA ARG A 46 16.07 -24.92 -25.47
C ARG A 46 15.40 -24.40 -26.76
N ARG A 47 14.46 -23.46 -26.61
CA ARG A 47 14.21 -22.24 -27.41
C ARG A 47 12.86 -21.67 -26.95
N ASP A 48 12.87 -20.44 -26.43
CA ASP A 48 11.77 -19.45 -26.49
C ASP A 48 12.15 -18.18 -25.71
N GLU A 49 13.41 -17.74 -25.84
CA GLU A 49 13.75 -16.32 -25.69
C GLU A 49 13.51 -15.67 -27.05
N ASN A 50 12.26 -15.30 -27.35
CA ASN A 50 11.85 -14.30 -28.36
C ASN A 50 10.32 -14.25 -28.49
N VAL A 51 9.64 -13.69 -27.47
CA VAL A 51 8.33 -13.06 -27.67
C VAL A 51 8.36 -11.69 -26.99
N LEU A 52 8.99 -10.73 -27.68
CA LEU A 52 8.83 -9.31 -27.45
C LEU A 52 8.17 -8.68 -28.69
N THR A 53 7.53 -7.53 -28.47
CA THR A 53 6.96 -6.62 -29.47
C THR A 53 5.85 -7.15 -30.38
N GLU A 54 4.61 -7.12 -29.88
CA GLU A 54 3.52 -6.43 -30.60
C GLU A 54 3.01 -5.29 -29.70
N GLU A 55 2.89 -4.08 -30.25
CA GLU A 55 2.67 -2.83 -29.49
C GLU A 55 1.19 -2.61 -29.12
N THR A 56 0.66 -3.36 -28.15
CA THR A 56 -0.67 -3.09 -27.58
C THR A 56 -0.62 -2.03 -26.47
N ASN A 57 -0.38 -0.78 -26.85
CA ASN A 57 -0.73 0.43 -26.08
C ASN A 57 -0.24 0.48 -24.60
N GLY A 58 0.98 0.01 -24.32
CA GLY A 58 1.79 0.30 -23.11
C GLY A 58 1.31 -0.18 -21.72
N ARG A 59 0.05 -0.62 -21.57
CA ARG A 59 -0.56 -0.97 -20.28
C ARG A 59 -0.14 -2.36 -19.81
N LYS A 60 0.60 -2.42 -18.68
CA LYS A 60 0.96 -3.67 -17.99
C LYS A 60 -0.11 -4.03 -16.95
N CYS A 61 -0.34 -5.32 -16.68
CA CYS A 61 -1.17 -5.71 -15.53
C CYS A 61 -0.38 -5.52 -14.21
N LEU A 62 -1.08 -5.43 -13.08
CA LEU A 62 -0.43 -5.18 -11.78
C LEU A 62 0.59 -6.27 -11.44
N HIS A 63 0.32 -7.53 -11.79
CA HIS A 63 1.25 -8.63 -11.53
C HIS A 63 2.60 -8.42 -12.22
N THR A 64 2.61 -8.10 -13.52
CA THR A 64 3.84 -7.80 -14.27
C THR A 64 4.60 -6.61 -13.67
N LEU A 65 3.88 -5.55 -13.29
CA LEU A 65 4.49 -4.39 -12.62
C LEU A 65 5.13 -4.77 -11.28
N LEU A 66 4.44 -5.58 -10.45
CA LEU A 66 4.98 -6.03 -9.16
C LEU A 66 6.25 -6.87 -9.33
N VAL A 67 6.30 -7.76 -10.33
CA VAL A 67 7.48 -8.60 -10.62
C VAL A 67 8.66 -7.74 -11.09
N GLU A 68 8.44 -6.83 -12.04
CA GLU A 68 9.47 -5.93 -12.57
C GLU A 68 10.06 -5.02 -11.47
N ARG A 69 9.22 -4.45 -10.61
CA ARG A 69 9.69 -3.61 -9.51
C ARG A 69 10.37 -4.38 -8.38
N GLN A 70 9.95 -5.62 -8.13
CA GLN A 70 10.63 -6.51 -7.18
C GLN A 70 12.04 -6.89 -7.68
N GLU A 71 12.19 -7.14 -8.98
CA GLU A 71 13.48 -7.42 -9.63
C GLU A 71 14.44 -6.23 -9.46
N GLN A 72 14.02 -5.02 -9.87
CA GLN A 72 14.76 -3.76 -9.67
C GLN A 72 15.18 -3.55 -8.21
N ALA A 73 14.26 -3.81 -7.26
CA ALA A 73 14.50 -3.68 -5.84
C ALA A 73 15.46 -4.73 -5.26
N GLU A 74 15.60 -5.91 -5.88
CA GLU A 74 16.55 -6.96 -5.44
C GLU A 74 17.99 -6.69 -5.90
N ARG A 75 18.19 -5.87 -6.95
CA ARG A 75 19.50 -5.32 -7.36
C ARG A 75 19.75 -3.87 -6.91
N SER A 76 19.00 -3.42 -5.90
CA SER A 76 19.12 -2.08 -5.31
C SER A 76 19.65 -2.08 -3.88
N VAL A 77 20.33 -0.99 -3.50
CA VAL A 77 20.85 -0.70 -2.15
C VAL A 77 20.40 0.69 -1.69
N LEU A 78 20.34 0.89 -0.36
CA LEU A 78 20.03 2.18 0.27
C LEU A 78 21.28 2.66 1.02
N ILE A 79 21.82 3.81 0.64
CA ILE A 79 23.07 4.35 1.16
C ILE A 79 22.79 5.66 1.92
N SER A 80 23.06 5.68 3.22
CA SER A 80 23.15 6.93 3.99
C SER A 80 24.47 7.63 3.64
N CYS A 81 24.39 8.90 3.23
CA CYS A 81 25.54 9.69 2.80
C CYS A 81 25.86 10.80 3.81
N GLN A 82 27.15 11.05 4.05
CA GLN A 82 27.61 12.14 4.92
C GLN A 82 27.60 13.51 4.22
N SER A 83 27.59 14.58 5.00
CA SER A 83 27.82 15.96 4.53
C SER A 83 29.14 16.04 3.75
N GLY A 84 29.11 16.68 2.58
CA GLY A 84 30.26 16.75 1.66
C GLY A 84 30.39 15.58 0.67
N THR A 85 29.47 14.62 0.66
CA THR A 85 29.39 13.61 -0.42
C THR A 85 28.99 14.28 -1.73
N SER A 86 29.82 14.19 -2.77
CA SER A 86 29.46 14.63 -4.11
C SER A 86 29.05 13.45 -4.99
N GLU A 87 28.04 13.67 -5.83
CA GLU A 87 27.50 12.70 -6.79
C GLU A 87 28.59 12.00 -7.61
N LYS A 88 29.51 12.78 -8.19
CA LYS A 88 30.65 12.26 -8.97
C LYS A 88 31.57 11.33 -8.17
N LYS A 89 31.76 11.58 -6.87
CA LYS A 89 32.56 10.70 -5.98
C LYS A 89 31.79 9.43 -5.64
N LEU A 90 30.50 9.53 -5.33
CA LEU A 90 29.64 8.39 -5.04
C LEU A 90 29.56 7.46 -6.25
N PHE A 91 29.24 7.99 -7.43
CA PHE A 91 29.17 7.22 -8.67
C PHE A 91 30.50 6.53 -8.99
N LYS A 92 31.63 7.26 -8.99
CA LYS A 92 32.97 6.69 -9.22
C LYS A 92 33.37 5.61 -8.20
N PHE A 93 32.82 5.63 -6.99
CA PHE A 93 33.00 4.56 -6.02
C PHE A 93 32.16 3.33 -6.38
N LEU A 94 30.86 3.52 -6.66
CA LEU A 94 29.91 2.44 -6.94
C LEU A 94 30.20 1.71 -8.25
N SER A 95 30.62 2.40 -9.31
CA SER A 95 30.99 1.81 -10.61
C SER A 95 32.16 0.82 -10.54
N LYS A 96 32.84 0.69 -9.40
CA LYS A 96 33.85 -0.36 -9.18
C LYS A 96 33.24 -1.72 -8.87
N HIS A 97 31.99 -1.75 -8.44
CA HIS A 97 31.28 -2.96 -8.01
C HIS A 97 30.38 -3.50 -9.12
N GLY A 98 29.82 -2.61 -9.95
CA GLY A 98 29.06 -2.93 -11.15
C GLY A 98 28.46 -1.68 -11.80
N ASP A 99 27.89 -1.82 -12.98
CA ASP A 99 27.20 -0.72 -13.66
C ASP A 99 25.95 -0.28 -12.87
N VAL A 100 25.72 1.03 -12.82
CA VAL A 100 24.59 1.65 -12.11
C VAL A 100 23.55 2.08 -13.14
N GLU A 101 22.37 1.46 -13.07
CA GLU A 101 21.24 1.68 -13.99
C GLU A 101 20.49 2.97 -13.62
N LYS A 102 20.18 3.14 -12.33
CA LYS A 102 19.51 4.34 -11.81
C LYS A 102 19.97 4.65 -10.40
N TYR A 103 20.02 5.94 -10.06
CA TYR A 103 20.17 6.40 -8.69
C TYR A 103 19.36 7.67 -8.46
N PHE A 104 19.04 7.98 -7.21
CA PHE A 104 18.47 9.26 -6.82
C PHE A 104 18.75 9.56 -5.34
N PHE A 105 18.80 10.86 -5.01
CA PHE A 105 18.96 11.34 -3.64
C PHE A 105 17.64 11.81 -3.06
N TYR A 106 17.46 11.64 -1.76
CA TYR A 106 16.33 12.18 -1.01
C TYR A 106 16.73 12.51 0.42
N GLU A 107 15.97 13.38 1.07
CA GLU A 107 16.13 13.72 2.48
C GLU A 107 15.05 13.03 3.32
N SER A 108 15.46 12.48 4.46
CA SER A 108 14.60 11.86 5.49
C SER A 108 15.23 12.19 6.86
N TYR A 109 15.52 11.18 7.69
CA TYR A 109 16.35 11.28 8.89
C TYR A 109 17.86 11.42 8.56
N GLY A 110 18.17 12.24 7.55
CA GLY A 110 19.49 12.38 6.94
C GLY A 110 19.44 12.34 5.41
N LEU A 111 20.60 12.55 4.79
CA LEU A 111 20.81 12.42 3.35
C LEU A 111 20.93 10.95 2.97
N ASN A 112 20.06 10.49 2.05
CA ASN A 112 20.05 9.11 1.58
C ASN A 112 20.10 9.07 0.05
N ALA A 113 20.67 8.00 -0.49
CA ALA A 113 20.66 7.65 -1.90
C ALA A 113 20.10 6.25 -2.09
N VAL A 114 19.22 6.07 -3.08
CA VAL A 114 18.93 4.75 -3.64
C VAL A 114 19.83 4.55 -4.85
N VAL A 115 20.42 3.37 -4.97
CA VAL A 115 21.27 2.97 -6.10
C VAL A 115 20.78 1.61 -6.60
N GLU A 116 20.44 1.55 -7.88
CA GLU A 116 20.02 0.36 -8.61
C GLU A 116 21.14 -0.05 -9.56
N PHE A 117 21.70 -1.24 -9.35
CA PHE A 117 22.73 -1.80 -10.23
C PHE A 117 22.09 -2.49 -11.45
N ALA A 118 22.88 -2.67 -12.52
CA ALA A 118 22.48 -3.45 -13.68
C ALA A 118 22.23 -4.93 -13.32
N SER A 119 23.00 -5.51 -12.38
CA SER A 119 22.82 -6.88 -11.88
C SER A 119 22.93 -6.98 -10.35
N ARG A 120 22.51 -8.12 -9.80
CA ARG A 120 22.64 -8.45 -8.37
C ARG A 120 24.11 -8.63 -7.95
N ASP A 121 25.00 -8.93 -8.90
CA ASP A 121 26.43 -9.12 -8.62
C ASP A 121 27.09 -7.80 -8.18
N GLY A 122 26.60 -6.66 -8.68
CA GLY A 122 27.02 -5.33 -8.19
C GLY A 122 26.68 -5.09 -6.72
N VAL A 123 25.52 -5.61 -6.27
CA VAL A 123 25.15 -5.60 -4.85
C VAL A 123 26.04 -6.54 -4.05
N ALA A 124 26.27 -7.77 -4.53
CA ALA A 124 27.12 -8.74 -3.84
C ALA A 124 28.56 -8.21 -3.67
N SER A 125 29.18 -7.72 -4.76
CA SER A 125 30.50 -7.10 -4.78
C SER A 125 30.61 -5.91 -3.80
N LEU A 126 29.58 -5.06 -3.73
CA LEU A 126 29.55 -3.96 -2.77
C LEU A 126 29.50 -4.48 -1.32
N LEU A 127 28.64 -5.47 -1.03
CA LEU A 127 28.49 -6.05 0.31
C LEU A 127 29.71 -6.86 0.79
N GLU A 128 30.44 -7.51 -0.11
CA GLU A 128 31.68 -8.22 0.22
C GLU A 128 32.78 -7.27 0.72
N THR A 129 32.85 -6.05 0.16
CA THR A 129 33.81 -5.03 0.59
C THR A 129 33.33 -4.18 1.78
N ALA A 130 32.06 -4.31 2.19
CA ALA A 130 31.48 -3.54 3.28
C ALA A 130 31.98 -4.06 4.66
N THR A 131 32.46 -3.14 5.50
CA THR A 131 32.96 -3.45 6.84
C THR A 131 31.89 -3.31 7.91
N ILE A 132 31.97 -4.15 8.95
CA ILE A 132 31.17 -3.96 10.17
C ILE A 132 31.74 -2.75 10.93
N PRO A 133 30.93 -1.77 11.37
CA PRO A 133 31.44 -0.61 12.09
C PRO A 133 32.15 -0.98 13.39
N ALA A 134 33.41 -0.57 13.53
CA ALA A 134 34.13 -0.64 14.79
C ALA A 134 33.82 0.62 15.62
N VAL A 135 32.83 0.52 16.52
CA VAL A 135 32.49 1.60 17.45
C VAL A 135 32.97 1.21 18.84
N ASN A 136 33.91 1.98 19.41
CA ASN A 136 34.37 1.74 20.78
C ASN A 136 33.19 1.90 21.75
N HIS A 137 32.96 0.86 22.58
CA HIS A 137 31.91 0.79 23.61
C HIS A 137 30.46 0.55 23.15
N GLU A 138 30.18 0.24 21.88
CA GLU A 138 28.85 -0.18 21.43
C GLU A 138 28.82 -1.66 20.98
N SER A 139 27.83 -2.42 21.44
CA SER A 139 27.55 -3.78 20.95
C SER A 139 26.54 -3.71 19.82
N LEU A 140 27.01 -3.85 18.58
CA LEU A 140 26.17 -3.83 17.38
C LEU A 140 25.66 -5.23 17.02
N VAL A 141 24.41 -5.33 16.56
CA VAL A 141 23.88 -6.56 15.96
C VAL A 141 24.52 -6.75 14.58
N PRO A 142 25.24 -7.86 14.31
CA PRO A 142 26.00 -8.03 13.06
C PRO A 142 25.12 -8.49 11.88
N PHE A 143 23.93 -7.91 11.71
CA PHE A 143 23.05 -8.18 10.58
C PHE A 143 23.54 -7.43 9.33
N LYS A 144 24.25 -8.13 8.44
CA LYS A 144 24.66 -7.59 7.13
C LYS A 144 23.43 -7.40 6.24
N SER A 145 23.22 -6.19 5.75
CA SER A 145 22.05 -5.84 4.93
C SER A 145 22.43 -4.90 3.79
N ARG A 146 21.49 -4.65 2.88
CA ARG A 146 21.61 -3.67 1.78
C ARG A 146 21.38 -2.22 2.22
N LEU A 147 21.27 -1.97 3.52
CA LEU A 147 21.34 -0.64 4.11
C LEU A 147 22.79 -0.33 4.51
N LEU A 148 23.39 0.65 3.85
CA LEU A 148 24.81 0.98 3.94
C LEU A 148 25.03 2.44 4.40
N SER A 149 26.23 2.74 4.89
CA SER A 149 26.62 4.10 5.25
C SER A 149 27.97 4.45 4.64
N LEU A 150 27.99 5.43 3.73
CA LEU A 150 29.24 5.88 3.13
C LEU A 150 29.92 6.89 4.06
N ARG A 151 31.13 6.55 4.53
CA ARG A 151 31.96 7.43 5.37
C ARG A 151 33.15 7.96 4.58
N ASN A 152 33.38 9.26 4.62
CA ASN A 152 34.59 9.85 4.04
C ASN A 152 35.66 10.06 5.13
N LEU A 153 36.77 9.33 5.05
CA LEU A 153 37.91 9.44 5.97
C LEU A 153 38.72 10.73 5.81
N SER A 154 38.46 11.55 4.77
CA SER A 154 39.33 12.64 4.32
C SER A 154 38.74 14.06 4.38
N SER A 155 37.54 14.25 4.94
CA SER A 155 36.92 15.58 5.05
C SER A 155 36.68 15.99 6.50
N VAL A 156 37.60 16.82 7.02
CA VAL A 156 37.42 17.55 8.28
C VAL A 156 36.53 18.79 8.06
N ASP A 157 36.60 19.40 6.88
CA ASP A 157 35.77 20.55 6.48
C ASP A 157 34.54 20.11 5.69
N ALA A 158 33.38 20.20 6.32
CA ALA A 158 32.10 19.82 5.74
C ALA A 158 31.44 20.98 4.97
N ASN A 159 31.84 21.19 3.71
CA ASN A 159 31.02 21.97 2.80
C ASN A 159 29.66 21.27 2.56
N PRO A 160 28.55 22.01 2.49
CA PRO A 160 27.25 21.43 2.15
C PRO A 160 27.30 20.77 0.77
N PRO A 161 26.54 19.68 0.53
CA PRO A 161 26.54 19.00 -0.76
C PRO A 161 25.99 19.92 -1.86
N SER A 162 26.89 20.46 -2.69
CA SER A 162 26.55 21.35 -3.78
C SER A 162 26.17 20.56 -5.04
N GLY A 163 25.00 20.88 -5.60
CA GLY A 163 24.53 20.35 -6.88
C GLY A 163 23.70 19.06 -6.85
N LEU A 164 23.35 18.51 -5.67
CA LEU A 164 22.46 17.35 -5.60
C LEU A 164 20.99 17.74 -5.84
N GLN A 165 20.30 17.04 -6.74
CA GLN A 165 18.85 17.15 -6.91
C GLN A 165 18.14 16.17 -5.96
N PHE A 166 17.32 16.70 -5.05
CA PHE A 166 16.57 15.89 -4.09
C PHE A 166 15.16 15.58 -4.58
N GLN A 167 14.79 14.31 -4.49
CA GLN A 167 13.47 13.82 -4.89
C GLN A 167 12.49 13.87 -3.71
N PRO A 168 11.33 14.53 -3.84
CA PRO A 168 10.39 14.72 -2.74
C PRO A 168 9.72 13.39 -2.35
N GLN A 169 9.69 13.10 -1.05
CA GLN A 169 9.03 11.89 -0.50
C GLN A 169 7.68 12.20 0.19
N SER A 170 7.29 13.48 0.24
CA SER A 170 6.08 14.00 0.88
C SER A 170 5.36 15.02 -0.01
N THR A 171 4.04 15.13 0.10
CA THR A 171 3.24 16.14 -0.62
C THR A 171 3.54 17.56 -0.16
N VAL A 172 3.51 18.53 -1.08
CA VAL A 172 3.52 19.96 -0.73
C VAL A 172 2.34 20.34 0.19
N PRO A 173 2.51 21.31 1.12
CA PRO A 173 1.44 21.82 1.96
C PRO A 173 0.23 22.31 1.16
N ILE A 174 -0.98 22.12 1.71
CA ILE A 174 -2.23 22.45 0.99
C ILE A 174 -2.32 23.93 0.57
N ASN A 175 -1.74 24.85 1.35
CA ASN A 175 -1.72 26.28 0.99
C ASN A 175 -0.86 26.55 -0.24
N GLU A 176 0.28 25.86 -0.38
CA GLU A 176 1.16 25.97 -1.54
C GLU A 176 0.52 25.30 -2.78
N LEU A 177 -0.14 24.16 -2.59
CA LEU A 177 -0.97 23.56 -3.63
C LEU A 177 -2.03 24.55 -4.13
N ILE A 178 -2.83 25.14 -3.23
CA ILE A 178 -3.88 26.12 -3.58
C ILE A 178 -3.29 27.30 -4.38
N GLN A 179 -2.10 27.79 -4.02
CA GLN A 179 -1.43 28.84 -4.79
C GLN A 179 -1.06 28.39 -6.21
N ARG A 180 -0.46 27.20 -6.37
CA ARG A 180 -0.13 26.63 -7.69
C ARG A 180 -1.38 26.42 -8.54
N LEU A 181 -2.43 25.79 -7.99
CA LEU A 181 -3.69 25.58 -8.70
C LEU A 181 -4.36 26.91 -9.13
N SER A 182 -4.17 28.00 -8.39
CA SER A 182 -4.73 29.31 -8.75
C SER A 182 -4.00 30.00 -9.91
N GLN A 183 -2.88 29.44 -10.39
CA GLN A 183 -2.12 29.91 -11.56
C GLN A 183 -2.49 29.18 -12.86
N GLU A 184 -3.19 28.04 -12.78
CA GLU A 184 -3.63 27.25 -13.94
C GLU A 184 -4.68 28.00 -14.78
N GLU A 185 -4.99 27.50 -15.98
CA GLU A 185 -5.91 28.15 -16.92
C GLU A 185 -7.35 27.57 -16.92
N SER A 186 -7.56 26.34 -16.44
CA SER A 186 -8.87 25.67 -16.40
C SER A 186 -8.99 24.74 -15.18
N ILE A 187 -10.21 24.38 -14.78
CA ILE A 187 -10.45 23.40 -13.71
C ILE A 187 -9.89 22.02 -14.09
N ASP A 188 -9.96 21.63 -15.38
CA ASP A 188 -9.29 20.43 -15.89
C ASP A 188 -7.77 20.46 -15.62
N GLN A 189 -7.09 21.59 -15.87
CA GLN A 189 -5.65 21.72 -15.55
C GLN A 189 -5.38 21.74 -14.05
N GLN A 190 -6.23 22.38 -13.23
CA GLN A 190 -6.13 22.31 -11.78
C GLN A 190 -6.22 20.87 -11.26
N ILE A 191 -7.11 20.06 -11.82
CA ILE A 191 -7.27 18.64 -11.45
C ILE A 191 -6.04 17.81 -11.88
N ILE A 192 -5.47 18.09 -13.06
CA ILE A 192 -4.24 17.46 -13.56
C ILE A 192 -3.06 17.82 -12.64
N SER A 193 -2.82 19.11 -12.44
CA SER A 193 -1.77 19.67 -11.58
C SER A 193 -1.85 19.13 -10.15
N LEU A 194 -3.05 19.07 -9.54
CA LEU A 194 -3.25 18.45 -8.23
C LEU A 194 -2.78 16.99 -8.21
N THR A 195 -3.14 16.22 -9.23
CA THR A 195 -2.79 14.80 -9.34
C THR A 195 -1.28 14.62 -9.47
N GLU A 196 -0.64 15.41 -10.33
CA GLU A 196 0.81 15.36 -10.57
C GLU A 196 1.64 15.77 -9.36
N GLN A 197 1.21 16.79 -8.62
CA GLN A 197 1.89 17.26 -7.41
C GLN A 197 1.76 16.30 -6.23
N TYR A 198 0.71 15.47 -6.19
CA TYR A 198 0.42 14.60 -5.05
C TYR A 198 0.74 13.11 -5.30
N GLN A 199 0.74 12.62 -6.54
CA GLN A 199 0.95 11.20 -6.84
C GLN A 199 2.34 10.68 -6.42
N ILE A 200 2.42 9.37 -6.15
CA ILE A 200 3.71 8.67 -5.98
C ILE A 200 4.55 8.81 -7.27
N THR A 201 5.80 9.28 -7.13
CA THR A 201 6.78 9.35 -8.22
C THR A 201 7.44 8.00 -8.50
N ASP A 202 8.16 7.85 -9.62
CA ASP A 202 8.93 6.63 -9.91
C ASP A 202 9.96 6.34 -8.81
N GLU A 203 10.60 7.38 -8.29
CA GLU A 203 11.61 7.30 -7.24
C GLU A 203 10.99 6.90 -5.89
N ASN A 204 9.85 7.49 -5.52
CA ASN A 204 9.13 7.07 -4.31
C ASN A 204 8.62 5.62 -4.44
N SER A 205 8.20 5.21 -5.64
CA SER A 205 7.84 3.83 -5.94
C SER A 205 9.03 2.88 -5.76
N ARG A 206 10.17 3.14 -6.41
CA ARG A 206 11.40 2.34 -6.26
C ARG A 206 11.84 2.24 -4.80
N LEU A 207 11.77 3.33 -4.03
CA LEU A 207 12.06 3.31 -2.59
C LEU A 207 11.08 2.39 -1.82
N ARG A 208 9.79 2.39 -2.14
CA ARG A 208 8.80 1.47 -1.51
C ARG A 208 9.11 0.00 -1.78
N PHE A 209 9.42 -0.36 -3.02
CA PHE A 209 9.80 -1.73 -3.36
C PHE A 209 11.14 -2.13 -2.74
N LEU A 210 12.13 -1.23 -2.68
CA LEU A 210 13.38 -1.46 -1.96
C LEU A 210 13.15 -1.72 -0.47
N VAL A 211 12.26 -0.96 0.20
CA VAL A 211 11.91 -1.22 1.60
C VAL A 211 11.24 -2.59 1.77
N CYS A 212 10.34 -2.98 0.87
CA CYS A 212 9.76 -4.34 0.89
C CYS A 212 10.84 -5.42 0.73
N SER A 213 11.80 -5.19 -0.17
CA SER A 213 12.94 -6.08 -0.43
C SER A 213 13.90 -6.19 0.76
N LEU A 214 14.22 -5.07 1.43
CA LEU A 214 15.03 -5.05 2.66
C LEU A 214 14.36 -5.82 3.80
N LEU A 215 13.04 -5.71 3.94
CA LEU A 215 12.28 -6.44 4.95
C LEU A 215 12.14 -7.93 4.61
N LYS A 216 12.11 -8.28 3.32
CA LYS A 216 12.21 -9.67 2.84
C LYS A 216 13.55 -10.29 3.29
N ASP A 217 14.67 -9.57 3.19
CA ASP A 217 15.97 -10.08 3.64
C ASP A 217 15.95 -10.50 5.14
N VAL A 218 15.26 -9.73 5.99
CA VAL A 218 15.09 -10.05 7.42
C VAL A 218 14.18 -11.29 7.60
N ALA A 219 13.05 -11.35 6.90
CA ALA A 219 12.11 -12.47 7.01
C ALA A 219 12.69 -13.78 6.44
N ALA A 220 13.52 -13.69 5.38
CA ALA A 220 14.16 -14.83 4.72
C ALA A 220 15.13 -15.60 5.62
N ALA A 221 15.64 -14.99 6.69
CA ALA A 221 16.44 -15.69 7.70
C ALA A 221 15.69 -16.84 8.40
N TYR A 222 14.34 -16.78 8.45
CA TYR A 222 13.47 -17.84 8.97
C TYR A 222 12.59 -18.49 7.90
N PHE A 223 12.25 -17.75 6.83
CA PHE A 223 11.35 -18.18 5.76
C PHE A 223 11.99 -17.92 4.39
N PRO A 224 13.00 -18.71 3.96
CA PRO A 224 13.90 -18.35 2.85
C PRO A 224 13.23 -18.02 1.51
N GLU A 225 12.08 -18.64 1.23
CA GLU A 225 11.33 -18.48 -0.02
C GLU A 225 10.17 -17.46 0.09
N CYS A 226 10.01 -16.78 1.24
CA CYS A 226 8.94 -15.79 1.38
C CYS A 226 9.16 -14.57 0.46
N THR A 227 8.06 -13.89 0.14
CA THR A 227 8.14 -12.59 -0.55
C THR A 227 7.34 -11.54 0.22
N ILE A 228 7.84 -10.31 0.25
CA ILE A 228 7.12 -9.15 0.80
C ILE A 228 6.85 -8.20 -0.36
N LYS A 229 5.57 -7.92 -0.61
CA LYS A 229 5.11 -7.12 -1.75
C LYS A 229 4.29 -5.93 -1.26
N PRO A 230 4.44 -4.72 -1.83
CA PRO A 230 3.59 -3.59 -1.49
C PRO A 230 2.16 -3.83 -2.02
N PHE A 231 1.16 -3.33 -1.30
CA PHE A 231 -0.23 -3.32 -1.74
C PHE A 231 -0.92 -1.99 -1.40
N GLY A 232 -2.24 -1.93 -1.57
CA GLY A 232 -3.04 -0.78 -1.17
C GLY A 232 -2.61 0.48 -1.90
N SER A 233 -2.43 1.58 -1.16
CA SER A 233 -2.11 2.88 -1.76
C SER A 233 -0.79 2.89 -2.51
N SER A 234 0.17 2.01 -2.18
CA SER A 234 1.50 2.01 -2.81
C SER A 234 1.46 1.65 -4.30
N VAL A 235 0.48 0.85 -4.75
CA VAL A 235 0.45 0.30 -6.12
C VAL A 235 -0.94 0.30 -6.78
N ASN A 236 -2.00 0.73 -6.10
CA ASN A 236 -3.36 0.79 -6.69
C ASN A 236 -3.62 1.98 -7.65
N GLY A 237 -2.59 2.75 -8.05
CA GLY A 237 -2.73 3.95 -8.88
C GLY A 237 -3.29 5.20 -8.19
N PHE A 238 -3.74 5.09 -6.94
CA PHE A 238 -4.33 6.18 -6.14
C PHE A 238 -3.47 6.60 -4.93
N GLY A 239 -2.21 6.16 -4.88
CA GLY A 239 -1.25 6.54 -3.84
C GLY A 239 -0.74 7.96 -3.98
N LYS A 240 -0.65 8.67 -2.85
CA LYS A 240 -0.01 9.99 -2.77
C LYS A 240 1.33 9.91 -2.04
N LEU A 241 2.23 10.85 -2.27
CA LEU A 241 3.45 10.99 -1.46
C LEU A 241 3.14 11.08 0.04
N GLY A 242 3.99 10.46 0.86
CA GLY A 242 3.76 10.34 2.31
C GLY A 242 2.50 9.54 2.73
N CYS A 243 1.91 8.70 1.86
CA CYS A 243 1.02 7.65 2.34
C CYS A 243 1.81 6.46 2.93
N ASP A 244 1.16 5.70 3.81
CA ASP A 244 1.73 4.52 4.46
C ASP A 244 2.18 3.47 3.41
N LEU A 245 3.11 2.61 3.81
CA LEU A 245 3.59 1.47 3.05
C LEU A 245 2.92 0.19 3.58
N ASP A 246 1.74 -0.09 3.03
CA ASP A 246 1.02 -1.34 3.24
C ASP A 246 1.77 -2.49 2.54
N MET A 247 2.10 -3.56 3.27
CA MET A 247 2.89 -4.70 2.78
C MET A 247 2.23 -6.05 3.09
N PHE A 248 2.29 -6.95 2.11
CA PHE A 248 1.81 -8.32 2.21
C PHE A 248 3.00 -9.28 2.23
N LEU A 249 3.15 -10.00 3.34
CA LEU A 249 4.01 -11.18 3.45
C LEU A 249 3.28 -12.38 2.84
N ASP A 250 3.82 -12.83 1.71
CA ASP A 250 3.42 -13.99 0.94
C ASP A 250 4.23 -15.20 1.39
N LEU A 251 3.53 -16.16 1.99
CA LEU A 251 4.09 -17.45 2.39
C LEU A 251 3.63 -18.57 1.45
N ASP A 252 2.55 -18.36 0.70
CA ASP A 252 1.94 -19.37 -0.19
C ASP A 252 2.82 -19.71 -1.40
N SER A 253 3.72 -18.79 -1.74
CA SER A 253 4.76 -18.94 -2.76
C SER A 253 5.96 -19.80 -2.33
N ILE A 254 6.06 -20.21 -1.07
CA ILE A 254 7.09 -21.14 -0.59
C ILE A 254 6.89 -22.51 -1.24
N SER A 255 7.96 -23.10 -1.79
CA SER A 255 7.92 -24.39 -2.46
C SER A 255 7.43 -25.52 -1.55
N GLY A 256 6.95 -26.61 -2.16
CA GLY A 256 6.41 -27.76 -1.43
C GLY A 256 4.92 -27.68 -1.07
N TRP A 257 4.37 -26.48 -0.80
CA TRP A 257 3.01 -26.33 -0.26
C TRP A 257 1.90 -26.86 -1.19
N ASN A 258 2.15 -26.88 -2.52
CA ASN A 258 1.20 -27.30 -3.55
C ASN A 258 1.66 -28.54 -4.36
N VAL A 259 2.60 -29.34 -3.82
CA VAL A 259 3.11 -30.53 -4.51
C VAL A 259 2.07 -31.65 -4.52
N LYS A 260 1.80 -32.24 -5.70
CA LYS A 260 0.95 -33.43 -5.82
C LYS A 260 1.63 -34.61 -5.14
N MET A 261 1.03 -35.09 -4.05
CA MET A 261 1.53 -36.27 -3.32
C MET A 261 1.70 -37.47 -4.27
N PRO A 262 2.83 -38.20 -4.21
CA PRO A 262 3.04 -39.38 -5.02
C PRO A 262 2.02 -40.47 -4.66
N LYS A 263 1.50 -41.16 -5.68
CA LYS A 263 0.46 -42.20 -5.51
C LYS A 263 0.97 -43.49 -4.87
N SER A 264 2.28 -43.68 -4.81
CA SER A 264 2.97 -44.87 -4.29
C SER A 264 4.45 -44.58 -4.08
N GLY A 265 5.08 -45.28 -3.14
CA GLY A 265 6.52 -45.15 -2.84
C GLY A 265 6.79 -44.31 -1.60
N LEU A 266 8.07 -44.15 -1.28
CA LEU A 266 8.53 -43.27 -0.20
C LEU A 266 8.58 -41.82 -0.70
N PHE A 267 8.27 -40.87 0.19
CA PHE A 267 8.47 -39.44 -0.03
C PHE A 267 8.99 -38.80 1.26
N THR A 268 9.66 -37.66 1.12
CA THR A 268 10.17 -36.88 2.24
C THR A 268 9.33 -35.62 2.41
N GLU A 269 8.90 -35.35 3.64
CA GLU A 269 8.28 -34.08 4.04
C GLU A 269 9.08 -33.43 5.17
N TYR A 270 9.03 -32.10 5.26
CA TYR A 270 9.60 -31.38 6.40
C TYR A 270 8.72 -31.62 7.63
N GLN A 271 9.35 -31.92 8.78
CA GLN A 271 8.64 -32.05 10.05
C GLN A 271 8.22 -30.66 10.57
N MET A 272 7.02 -30.22 10.17
CA MET A 272 6.48 -28.91 10.54
C MET A 272 5.55 -28.96 11.76
N LYS A 273 5.60 -27.93 12.60
CA LYS A 273 4.70 -27.79 13.76
C LYS A 273 3.28 -27.45 13.30
N ARG A 274 2.31 -28.31 13.61
CA ARG A 274 0.89 -28.05 13.35
C ARG A 274 0.34 -26.98 14.32
N ALA A 275 -0.49 -26.08 13.80
CA ALA A 275 -1.22 -25.07 14.56
C ALA A 275 -2.74 -25.33 14.49
N SER A 276 -3.51 -24.67 15.36
CA SER A 276 -4.97 -24.81 15.43
C SER A 276 -5.73 -24.15 14.28
N SER A 277 -5.13 -23.17 13.61
CA SER A 277 -5.69 -22.50 12.44
C SER A 277 -4.61 -21.77 11.63
N GLU A 278 -4.90 -21.46 10.37
CA GLU A 278 -4.07 -20.59 9.52
C GLU A 278 -3.82 -19.23 10.19
N ARG A 279 -4.85 -18.63 10.81
CA ARG A 279 -4.71 -17.41 11.61
C ARG A 279 -3.67 -17.54 12.73
N ALA A 280 -3.63 -18.67 13.44
CA ALA A 280 -2.65 -18.89 14.49
C ALA A 280 -1.21 -19.01 13.93
N VAL A 281 -1.04 -19.56 12.73
CA VAL A 281 0.23 -19.53 11.99
C VAL A 281 0.59 -18.08 11.64
N THR A 282 -0.32 -17.33 11.00
CA THR A 282 -0.13 -15.91 10.66
C THR A 282 0.31 -15.07 11.87
N GLN A 283 -0.38 -15.20 13.01
CA GLN A 283 -0.04 -14.49 14.24
C GLN A 283 1.35 -14.88 14.77
N SER A 284 1.70 -16.17 14.70
CA SER A 284 3.02 -16.66 15.14
C SER A 284 4.15 -16.14 14.25
N VAL A 285 3.99 -16.22 12.92
CA VAL A 285 4.97 -15.74 11.94
C VAL A 285 5.19 -14.23 12.09
N LEU A 286 4.11 -13.44 12.14
CA LEU A 286 4.21 -12.00 12.37
C LEU A 286 4.81 -11.68 13.74
N SER A 287 4.53 -12.46 14.79
CA SER A 287 5.16 -12.24 16.10
C SER A 287 6.69 -12.38 16.05
N VAL A 288 7.19 -13.41 15.37
CA VAL A 288 8.63 -13.68 15.19
C VAL A 288 9.29 -12.59 14.33
N ILE A 289 8.72 -12.29 13.16
CA ILE A 289 9.22 -11.21 12.30
C ILE A 289 9.21 -9.87 13.06
N GLY A 290 8.18 -9.63 13.88
CA GLY A 290 8.11 -8.48 14.77
C GLY A 290 9.22 -8.42 15.82
N GLU A 291 9.65 -9.55 16.40
CA GLU A 291 10.84 -9.55 17.27
C GLU A 291 12.11 -9.21 16.48
N CYS A 292 12.26 -9.81 15.29
CA CYS A 292 13.44 -9.59 14.45
C CYS A 292 13.55 -8.14 13.98
N LEU A 293 12.44 -7.50 13.60
CA LEU A 293 12.44 -6.10 13.18
C LEU A 293 12.73 -5.15 14.35
N ASP A 294 12.25 -5.43 15.56
CA ASP A 294 12.43 -4.55 16.73
C ASP A 294 13.85 -4.66 17.32
N HIS A 295 14.45 -5.85 17.32
CA HIS A 295 15.77 -6.09 17.91
C HIS A 295 16.93 -6.05 16.89
N PHE A 296 16.69 -6.44 15.63
CA PHE A 296 17.74 -6.65 14.63
C PHE A 296 17.53 -5.87 13.32
N GLY A 297 16.32 -5.34 13.07
CA GLY A 297 15.96 -4.65 11.83
C GLY A 297 16.59 -3.25 11.77
N PRO A 298 17.61 -3.01 10.93
CA PRO A 298 18.34 -1.75 10.98
C PRO A 298 17.46 -0.60 10.50
N GLY A 299 17.31 0.42 11.34
CA GLY A 299 16.43 1.58 11.06
C GLY A 299 14.93 1.31 11.19
N CYS A 300 14.50 0.11 11.61
CA CYS A 300 13.12 -0.15 12.00
C CYS A 300 12.92 0.31 13.46
N VAL A 301 11.91 1.14 13.72
CA VAL A 301 11.65 1.68 15.07
C VAL A 301 10.17 1.66 15.44
N GLY A 302 9.90 1.50 16.74
CA GLY A 302 8.55 1.58 17.31
C GLY A 302 7.63 0.45 16.84
N VAL A 303 8.13 -0.79 16.82
CA VAL A 303 7.39 -1.95 16.31
C VAL A 303 6.21 -2.29 17.22
N GLN A 304 5.02 -2.35 16.64
CA GLN A 304 3.76 -2.65 17.32
C GLN A 304 3.13 -3.91 16.72
N LYS A 305 2.89 -4.91 17.57
CA LYS A 305 2.33 -6.21 17.17
C LYS A 305 0.82 -6.22 17.34
N ILE A 306 0.08 -5.80 16.32
CA ILE A 306 -1.38 -5.69 16.34
C ILE A 306 -2.02 -7.02 15.89
N LEU A 307 -1.65 -8.11 16.58
CA LEU A 307 -1.97 -9.48 16.17
C LEU A 307 -3.44 -9.88 16.37
N ASN A 308 -4.16 -9.17 17.23
CA ASN A 308 -5.56 -9.47 17.57
C ASN A 308 -6.60 -8.72 16.71
N ALA A 309 -6.17 -7.82 15.82
CA ALA A 309 -7.07 -7.17 14.85
C ALA A 309 -7.67 -8.18 13.87
N ARG A 310 -8.77 -7.81 13.18
CA ARG A 310 -9.42 -8.66 12.15
C ARG A 310 -8.38 -9.22 11.18
N CYS A 311 -7.54 -8.34 10.65
CA CYS A 311 -6.33 -8.68 9.91
C CYS A 311 -5.11 -8.45 10.83
N PRO A 312 -4.40 -9.50 11.28
CA PRO A 312 -3.19 -9.36 12.08
C PRO A 312 -2.10 -8.60 11.31
N LEU A 313 -1.46 -7.62 11.95
CA LEU A 313 -0.39 -6.85 11.32
C LEU A 313 0.68 -6.38 12.31
N LEU A 314 1.86 -6.06 11.76
CA LEU A 314 2.93 -5.32 12.41
C LEU A 314 2.92 -3.88 11.91
N ARG A 315 3.05 -2.91 12.82
CA ARG A 315 3.15 -1.48 12.49
C ARG A 315 4.47 -0.91 13.01
N PHE A 316 5.24 -0.23 12.18
CA PHE A 316 6.56 0.33 12.54
C PHE A 316 6.95 1.48 11.61
N VAL A 317 8.02 2.22 11.91
CA VAL A 317 8.59 3.22 11.00
C VAL A 317 9.95 2.74 10.50
N HIS A 318 10.18 2.79 9.19
CA HIS A 318 11.50 2.52 8.60
C HIS A 318 12.24 3.84 8.36
N GLN A 319 13.04 4.26 9.35
CA GLN A 319 13.73 5.57 9.43
C GLN A 319 14.49 5.95 8.16
N PRO A 320 15.31 5.08 7.52
CA PRO A 320 16.06 5.47 6.31
C PRO A 320 15.15 5.94 5.17
N SER A 321 13.96 5.34 5.02
CA SER A 321 12.96 5.75 4.03
C SER A 321 12.00 6.85 4.51
N GLY A 322 11.83 7.00 5.81
CA GLY A 322 10.79 7.85 6.41
C GLY A 322 9.36 7.29 6.35
N PHE A 323 9.17 6.06 5.85
CA PHE A 323 7.84 5.47 5.72
C PHE A 323 7.27 4.91 7.04
N GLN A 324 5.98 5.15 7.25
CA GLN A 324 5.13 4.38 8.14
C GLN A 324 4.79 3.07 7.43
N CYS A 325 5.10 1.94 8.06
CA CYS A 325 5.02 0.60 7.49
C CYS A 325 3.98 -0.25 8.23
N ASP A 326 3.08 -0.89 7.49
CA ASP A 326 2.11 -1.86 8.00
C ASP A 326 2.30 -3.20 7.26
N LEU A 327 2.89 -4.20 7.93
CA LEU A 327 3.14 -5.53 7.37
C LEU A 327 2.09 -6.53 7.87
N THR A 328 1.32 -7.09 6.95
CA THR A 328 0.34 -8.16 7.22
C THR A 328 0.69 -9.44 6.47
N ALA A 329 0.10 -10.56 6.86
CA ALA A 329 0.12 -11.81 6.11
C ALA A 329 -1.33 -12.27 5.88
N ASN A 330 -1.53 -12.99 4.77
CA ASN A 330 -2.80 -13.61 4.37
C ASN A 330 -4.01 -12.67 4.13
N ASN A 331 -3.80 -11.40 3.79
CA ASN A 331 -4.87 -10.52 3.28
C ASN A 331 -5.03 -10.60 1.74
N ARG A 332 -5.31 -11.81 1.21
CA ARG A 332 -5.39 -12.03 -0.26
C ARG A 332 -6.54 -11.23 -0.92
N VAL A 333 -7.64 -10.95 -0.21
CA VAL A 333 -8.74 -10.10 -0.71
C VAL A 333 -8.31 -8.64 -0.90
N ALA A 334 -7.46 -8.09 -0.03
CA ALA A 334 -6.92 -6.75 -0.21
C ALA A 334 -5.95 -6.66 -1.41
N MET A 335 -5.24 -7.74 -1.74
CA MET A 335 -4.45 -7.83 -2.98
C MET A 335 -5.36 -7.73 -4.21
N LYS A 336 -6.45 -8.50 -4.26
CA LYS A 336 -7.44 -8.40 -5.36
C LYS A 336 -8.16 -7.05 -5.42
N SER A 337 -8.42 -6.42 -4.27
CA SER A 337 -8.92 -5.03 -4.21
C SER A 337 -7.90 -4.03 -4.76
N THR A 338 -6.62 -4.22 -4.48
CA THR A 338 -5.52 -3.38 -4.99
C THR A 338 -5.41 -3.51 -6.52
N GLU A 339 -5.49 -4.73 -7.04
CA GLU A 339 -5.44 -5.05 -8.47
C GLU A 339 -6.65 -4.48 -9.24
N LEU A 340 -7.86 -4.61 -8.70
CA LEU A 340 -9.06 -4.02 -9.30
C LEU A 340 -8.99 -2.48 -9.36
N LEU A 341 -8.51 -1.86 -8.27
CA LEU A 341 -8.32 -0.41 -8.21
C LEU A 341 -7.25 0.07 -9.21
N TYR A 342 -6.13 -0.66 -9.34
CA TYR A 342 -5.11 -0.39 -10.35
C TYR A 342 -5.68 -0.48 -11.78
N LEU A 343 -6.41 -1.56 -12.09
CA LEU A 343 -7.05 -1.75 -13.38
C LEU A 343 -7.97 -0.58 -13.75
N TYR A 344 -8.82 -0.12 -12.82
CA TYR A 344 -9.66 1.05 -13.06
C TYR A 344 -8.86 2.34 -13.24
N GLY A 345 -7.75 2.52 -12.52
CA GLY A 345 -6.88 3.68 -12.67
C GLY A 345 -6.17 3.77 -14.03
N GLU A 346 -5.87 2.62 -14.65
CA GLU A 346 -5.18 2.53 -15.94
C GLU A 346 -6.12 2.51 -17.16
N LEU A 347 -7.41 2.20 -16.97
CA LEU A 347 -8.40 2.22 -18.05
C LEU A 347 -8.64 3.63 -18.63
N ASP A 348 -8.81 4.63 -17.76
CA ASP A 348 -9.03 6.03 -18.15
C ASP A 348 -8.36 6.99 -17.15
N PRO A 349 -7.51 7.94 -17.59
CA PRO A 349 -6.77 8.84 -16.70
C PRO A 349 -7.67 9.74 -15.85
N ARG A 350 -8.93 9.97 -16.27
CA ARG A 350 -9.92 10.73 -15.49
C ARG A 350 -10.28 10.03 -14.18
N VAL A 351 -10.17 8.70 -14.11
CA VAL A 351 -10.42 7.92 -12.88
C VAL A 351 -9.44 8.32 -11.79
N ARG A 352 -8.13 8.28 -12.08
CA ARG A 352 -7.07 8.70 -11.13
C ARG A 352 -7.27 10.16 -10.73
N ARG A 353 -7.40 11.03 -11.73
CA ARG A 353 -7.58 12.48 -11.53
C ARG A 353 -8.76 12.83 -10.62
N LEU A 354 -9.94 12.25 -10.86
CA LEU A 354 -11.12 12.49 -10.03
C LEU A 354 -10.98 11.91 -8.62
N VAL A 355 -10.40 10.71 -8.46
CA VAL A 355 -10.13 10.10 -7.14
C VAL A 355 -9.16 10.95 -6.30
N PHE A 356 -8.09 11.49 -6.91
CA PHE A 356 -7.16 12.39 -6.20
C PHE A 356 -7.85 13.68 -5.75
N THR A 357 -8.59 14.33 -6.66
CA THR A 357 -9.33 15.57 -6.37
C THR A 357 -10.35 15.39 -5.25
N VAL A 358 -11.23 14.39 -5.36
CA VAL A 358 -12.28 14.11 -4.35
C VAL A 358 -11.66 13.73 -3.00
N ARG A 359 -10.57 12.97 -2.96
CA ARG A 359 -9.86 12.66 -1.69
C ARG A 359 -9.16 13.88 -1.09
N CYS A 360 -8.66 14.81 -1.90
CA CYS A 360 -8.04 16.04 -1.42
C CYS A 360 -9.10 16.99 -0.82
N TRP A 361 -10.21 17.20 -1.53
CA TRP A 361 -11.40 17.92 -1.05
C TRP A 361 -11.95 17.32 0.26
N ALA A 362 -12.17 16.00 0.31
CA ALA A 362 -12.70 15.34 1.50
C ALA A 362 -11.72 15.38 2.70
N ARG A 363 -10.42 15.55 2.46
CA ARG A 363 -9.43 15.81 3.52
C ARG A 363 -9.46 17.27 3.97
N ALA A 364 -9.54 18.22 3.04
CA ALA A 364 -9.61 19.66 3.34
C ALA A 364 -10.81 19.99 4.25
N HIS A 365 -11.96 19.38 3.95
CA HIS A 365 -13.18 19.52 4.76
C HIS A 365 -13.30 18.51 5.91
N GLY A 366 -12.32 17.62 6.11
CA GLY A 366 -12.30 16.67 7.23
C GLY A 366 -13.47 15.67 7.23
N ILE A 367 -13.92 15.25 6.05
CA ILE A 367 -14.80 14.07 5.83
C ILE A 367 -14.00 12.77 6.00
N THR A 368 -12.71 12.80 5.64
CA THR A 368 -11.74 11.73 5.92
C THR A 368 -10.87 12.08 7.14
N SER A 369 -10.30 11.05 7.78
CA SER A 369 -9.40 11.17 8.94
C SER A 369 -8.30 10.12 8.85
N SER A 370 -7.12 10.41 9.40
CA SER A 370 -6.05 9.42 9.63
C SER A 370 -6.22 8.61 10.92
N ILE A 371 -7.17 9.01 11.77
CA ILE A 371 -7.50 8.32 13.03
C ILE A 371 -8.78 7.50 12.84
N PRO A 372 -8.83 6.21 13.25
CA PRO A 372 -10.03 5.38 13.15
C PRO A 372 -11.24 5.95 13.89
N GLY A 373 -12.42 5.83 13.29
CA GLY A 373 -13.71 6.25 13.87
C GLY A 373 -14.78 6.45 12.79
N ALA A 374 -15.69 7.41 12.97
CA ALA A 374 -16.92 7.53 12.17
C ALA A 374 -16.76 8.17 10.77
N TRP A 375 -15.54 8.51 10.36
CA TRP A 375 -15.24 9.18 9.09
C TRP A 375 -15.40 8.27 7.87
N ILE A 376 -15.69 8.83 6.70
CA ILE A 376 -15.66 8.07 5.45
C ILE A 376 -14.21 7.68 5.18
N SER A 377 -13.95 6.39 4.91
CA SER A 377 -12.59 5.92 4.61
C SER A 377 -12.16 6.31 3.19
N ASN A 378 -10.85 6.44 2.95
CA ASN A 378 -10.34 6.70 1.60
C ASN A 378 -10.79 5.63 0.60
N PHE A 379 -10.85 4.35 1.02
CA PHE A 379 -11.35 3.26 0.20
C PHE A 379 -12.84 3.42 -0.14
N SER A 380 -13.68 3.71 0.87
CA SER A 380 -15.11 4.00 0.67
C SER A 380 -15.33 5.12 -0.34
N LEU A 381 -14.58 6.21 -0.19
CA LEU A 381 -14.68 7.38 -1.06
C LEU A 381 -14.21 7.07 -2.50
N THR A 382 -13.14 6.29 -2.67
CA THR A 382 -12.72 5.80 -3.99
C THR A 382 -13.80 4.93 -4.63
N VAL A 383 -14.43 4.01 -3.89
CA VAL A 383 -15.52 3.16 -4.42
C VAL A 383 -16.73 4.01 -4.83
N MET A 384 -17.05 5.08 -4.10
CA MET A 384 -18.09 6.04 -4.48
C MET A 384 -17.76 6.78 -5.79
N VAL A 385 -16.51 7.18 -6.00
CA VAL A 385 -16.07 7.78 -7.28
C VAL A 385 -16.17 6.76 -8.43
N LEU A 386 -15.74 5.50 -8.22
CA LEU A 386 -15.83 4.45 -9.24
C LEU A 386 -17.29 4.16 -9.62
N PHE A 387 -18.19 4.05 -8.65
CA PHE A 387 -19.61 3.86 -8.90
C PHE A 387 -20.24 5.00 -9.71
N PHE A 388 -19.88 6.25 -9.41
CA PHE A 388 -20.27 7.40 -10.20
C PHE A 388 -19.76 7.33 -11.64
N LEU A 389 -18.51 6.90 -11.86
CA LEU A 389 -17.93 6.74 -13.20
C LEU A 389 -18.54 5.59 -14.02
N GLN A 390 -19.01 4.53 -13.35
CA GLN A 390 -19.82 3.45 -13.96
C GLN A 390 -21.23 3.92 -14.36
N LYS A 391 -21.75 4.96 -13.69
CA LYS A 391 -23.10 5.52 -13.88
C LYS A 391 -23.18 6.61 -14.96
N ARG A 392 -22.05 7.06 -15.52
CA ARG A 392 -22.02 8.01 -16.66
C ARG A 392 -22.61 7.40 -17.94
N ASN A 393 -22.95 8.24 -18.91
CA ASN A 393 -23.57 7.80 -20.16
C ASN A 393 -22.80 8.35 -21.40
N PRO A 394 -21.98 7.54 -22.09
CA PRO A 394 -21.66 6.14 -21.79
C PRO A 394 -20.77 6.00 -20.53
N PRO A 395 -20.73 4.82 -19.88
CA PRO A 395 -19.87 4.58 -18.71
C PRO A 395 -18.39 4.81 -19.01
N ILE A 396 -17.66 5.42 -18.08
CA ILE A 396 -16.21 5.68 -18.21
C ILE A 396 -15.40 4.42 -17.86
N ILE A 397 -15.93 3.57 -16.98
CA ILE A 397 -15.33 2.29 -16.57
C ILE A 397 -16.40 1.19 -16.49
N PRO A 398 -16.04 -0.09 -16.68
CA PRO A 398 -16.96 -1.21 -16.60
C PRO A 398 -17.32 -1.55 -15.15
N THR A 399 -18.38 -2.33 -14.98
CA THR A 399 -18.73 -2.93 -13.69
C THR A 399 -17.84 -4.13 -13.38
N LEU A 400 -17.66 -4.50 -12.11
CA LEU A 400 -16.84 -5.68 -11.77
C LEU A 400 -17.47 -6.98 -12.28
N ASP A 401 -18.80 -7.09 -12.37
CA ASP A 401 -19.44 -8.25 -13.02
C ASP A 401 -19.11 -8.32 -14.52
N GLN A 402 -19.04 -7.17 -15.24
CA GLN A 402 -18.58 -7.16 -16.64
C GLN A 402 -17.11 -7.59 -16.76
N LEU A 403 -16.24 -7.17 -15.84
CA LEU A 403 -14.84 -7.61 -15.82
C LEU A 403 -14.69 -9.10 -15.49
N ARG A 404 -15.56 -9.66 -14.64
CA ARG A 404 -15.66 -11.11 -14.39
C ARG A 404 -16.08 -11.86 -15.65
N ASP A 405 -17.08 -11.36 -16.38
CA ASP A 405 -17.63 -12.05 -17.55
C ASP A 405 -16.66 -12.06 -18.75
N LEU A 406 -15.66 -11.17 -18.76
CA LEU A 406 -14.52 -11.14 -19.69
C LEU A 406 -13.32 -12.02 -19.27
N ALA A 407 -13.35 -12.59 -18.07
CA ALA A 407 -12.21 -13.28 -17.47
C ALA A 407 -11.99 -14.69 -18.06
N GLY A 408 -10.74 -15.02 -18.35
CA GLY A 408 -10.34 -16.34 -18.83
C GLY A 408 -10.06 -17.34 -17.70
N PRO A 409 -9.79 -18.62 -18.03
CA PRO A 409 -9.43 -19.63 -17.03
C PRO A 409 -8.21 -19.27 -16.16
N ALA A 410 -7.27 -18.48 -16.69
CA ALA A 410 -6.08 -18.01 -15.98
C ALA A 410 -6.38 -16.87 -14.97
N ASP A 411 -7.48 -16.12 -15.16
CA ASP A 411 -7.89 -15.03 -14.29
C ASP A 411 -8.68 -15.53 -13.05
N LYS A 412 -9.09 -16.81 -13.06
CA LYS A 412 -9.97 -17.40 -12.04
C LYS A 412 -9.36 -17.34 -10.65
N SER A 413 -10.03 -16.65 -9.72
CA SER A 413 -9.55 -16.46 -8.36
C SER A 413 -10.69 -16.57 -7.36
N VAL A 414 -10.67 -17.62 -6.54
CA VAL A 414 -11.63 -17.81 -5.44
C VAL A 414 -10.85 -17.78 -4.13
N ILE A 415 -11.20 -16.83 -3.26
CA ILE A 415 -10.47 -16.53 -2.02
C ILE A 415 -11.46 -16.60 -0.85
N GLU A 416 -11.22 -17.50 0.10
CA GLU A 416 -12.08 -17.70 1.28
C GLU A 416 -13.56 -17.96 0.93
N GLY A 417 -13.80 -18.58 -0.24
CA GLY A 417 -15.15 -18.84 -0.78
C GLY A 417 -15.77 -17.68 -1.57
N ASN A 418 -15.13 -16.51 -1.61
CA ASN A 418 -15.56 -15.36 -2.40
C ASN A 418 -15.01 -15.44 -3.83
N ASP A 419 -15.82 -15.09 -4.82
CA ASP A 419 -15.37 -14.97 -6.22
C ASP A 419 -14.70 -13.61 -6.47
N CYS A 420 -13.38 -13.67 -6.63
CA CYS A 420 -12.49 -12.55 -6.91
C CYS A 420 -11.98 -12.55 -8.36
N THR A 421 -12.66 -13.28 -9.25
CA THR A 421 -12.31 -13.40 -10.67
C THR A 421 -12.67 -12.12 -11.42
N PHE A 422 -11.71 -11.56 -12.15
CA PHE A 422 -11.90 -10.50 -13.15
C PHE A 422 -10.73 -10.50 -14.13
N VAL A 423 -10.98 -10.05 -15.37
CA VAL A 423 -9.99 -10.05 -16.45
C VAL A 423 -8.76 -9.20 -16.10
N SER A 424 -7.56 -9.76 -16.24
CA SER A 424 -6.28 -9.06 -16.05
C SER A 424 -5.74 -8.40 -17.33
N ASP A 425 -6.26 -8.82 -18.48
CA ASP A 425 -5.85 -8.41 -19.82
C ASP A 425 -6.70 -7.23 -20.33
N PHE A 426 -6.06 -6.06 -20.44
CA PHE A 426 -6.70 -4.81 -20.87
C PHE A 426 -7.24 -4.86 -22.30
N THR A 427 -6.71 -5.72 -23.19
CA THR A 427 -7.12 -5.74 -24.61
C THR A 427 -8.56 -6.25 -24.79
N LYS A 428 -9.06 -7.04 -23.82
CA LYS A 428 -10.43 -7.56 -23.77
C LYS A 428 -11.46 -6.52 -23.31
N ILE A 429 -11.03 -5.42 -22.70
CA ILE A 429 -11.92 -4.43 -22.09
C ILE A 429 -12.29 -3.35 -23.13
N GLN A 430 -13.39 -3.56 -23.83
CA GLN A 430 -13.92 -2.61 -24.82
C GLN A 430 -15.01 -1.73 -24.22
N LEU A 431 -14.80 -0.41 -24.24
CA LEU A 431 -15.74 0.59 -23.71
C LEU A 431 -16.15 1.57 -24.81
N ARG A 432 -17.38 2.10 -24.71
CA ARG A 432 -17.82 3.22 -25.55
C ARG A 432 -17.12 4.50 -25.09
N ARG A 433 -16.62 5.30 -26.03
CA ARG A 433 -15.92 6.55 -25.72
C ARG A 433 -16.85 7.54 -25.03
N ASN A 434 -16.57 7.86 -23.78
CA ASN A 434 -17.12 9.00 -23.07
C ASN A 434 -16.19 10.22 -23.24
N THR A 435 -16.75 11.41 -23.50
CA THR A 435 -15.99 12.65 -23.76
C THR A 435 -16.19 13.76 -22.71
N GLU A 436 -16.77 13.45 -21.56
CA GLU A 436 -16.96 14.40 -20.46
C GLU A 436 -15.61 14.90 -19.90
N THR A 437 -15.50 16.22 -19.65
CA THR A 437 -14.29 16.85 -19.09
C THR A 437 -14.15 16.58 -17.60
N LEU A 438 -12.97 16.83 -17.03
CA LEU A 438 -12.73 16.65 -15.60
C LEU A 438 -13.55 17.65 -14.76
N GLU A 439 -13.70 18.89 -15.25
CA GLU A 439 -14.56 19.91 -14.65
C GLU A 439 -16.02 19.43 -14.57
N HIS A 440 -16.58 18.95 -15.69
CA HIS A 440 -17.96 18.45 -15.71
C HIS A 440 -18.12 17.23 -14.80
N LEU A 441 -17.19 16.27 -14.85
CA LEU A 441 -17.24 15.08 -13.98
C LEU A 441 -17.10 15.41 -12.49
N LEU A 442 -16.35 16.45 -12.12
CA LEU A 442 -16.24 16.92 -10.74
C LEU A 442 -17.55 17.55 -10.26
N TYR A 443 -18.14 18.43 -11.07
CA TYR A 443 -19.45 19.03 -10.79
C TYR A 443 -20.54 17.95 -10.65
N GLU A 444 -20.65 17.05 -11.63
CA GLU A 444 -21.63 15.96 -11.67
C GLU A 444 -21.46 14.97 -10.51
N PHE A 445 -20.22 14.72 -10.05
CA PHE A 445 -19.97 13.90 -8.86
C PHE A 445 -20.63 14.50 -7.60
N PHE A 446 -20.52 15.83 -7.45
CA PHE A 446 -21.15 16.53 -6.33
C PHE A 446 -22.67 16.56 -6.46
N GLU A 447 -23.23 16.85 -7.64
CA GLU A 447 -24.69 16.83 -7.87
C GLU A 447 -25.28 15.43 -7.64
N PHE A 448 -24.62 14.38 -8.15
CA PHE A 448 -25.04 12.99 -7.97
C PHE A 448 -25.14 12.62 -6.49
N TYR A 449 -24.11 12.92 -5.68
CA TYR A 449 -24.10 12.58 -4.27
C TYR A 449 -24.82 13.59 -3.35
N ALA A 450 -25.11 14.79 -3.82
CA ALA A 450 -26.01 15.75 -3.17
C ALA A 450 -27.48 15.26 -3.16
N THR A 451 -27.86 14.45 -4.15
CA THR A 451 -29.23 13.97 -4.38
C THR A 451 -29.41 12.45 -4.19
N PHE A 452 -28.33 11.69 -4.11
CA PHE A 452 -28.35 10.23 -3.93
C PHE A 452 -29.21 9.81 -2.73
N ALA A 453 -30.12 8.85 -2.96
CA ALA A 453 -31.10 8.40 -1.97
C ALA A 453 -30.50 7.47 -0.90
N PHE A 454 -29.53 7.98 -0.13
CA PHE A 454 -28.82 7.25 0.92
C PHE A 454 -29.73 6.65 1.99
N SER A 455 -30.97 7.08 2.16
CA SER A 455 -31.90 6.42 3.11
C SER A 455 -32.30 5.01 2.66
N ARG A 456 -32.27 4.71 1.36
CA ARG A 456 -32.77 3.46 0.77
C ARG A 456 -31.74 2.70 -0.05
N MET A 457 -30.85 3.42 -0.73
CA MET A 457 -29.96 2.84 -1.75
C MET A 457 -28.54 2.59 -1.23
N SER A 458 -27.92 1.53 -1.74
CA SER A 458 -26.51 1.20 -1.55
C SER A 458 -25.70 1.43 -2.82
N VAL A 459 -24.41 1.69 -2.62
CA VAL A 459 -23.38 1.76 -3.68
C VAL A 459 -22.85 0.34 -3.94
N ASP A 460 -22.96 -0.14 -5.18
CA ASP A 460 -22.43 -1.44 -5.63
C ASP A 460 -21.70 -1.30 -6.98
N ILE A 461 -20.37 -1.49 -6.97
CA ILE A 461 -19.53 -1.47 -8.17
C ILE A 461 -19.50 -2.80 -8.95
N ARG A 462 -20.13 -3.86 -8.43
CA ARG A 462 -20.33 -5.11 -9.18
C ARG A 462 -21.31 -4.94 -10.31
N LYS A 463 -22.46 -4.32 -10.04
CA LYS A 463 -23.53 -4.10 -11.03
C LYS A 463 -23.59 -2.68 -11.59
N GLY A 464 -22.87 -1.72 -11.01
CA GLY A 464 -22.91 -0.31 -11.43
C GLY A 464 -24.30 0.32 -11.34
N LYS A 465 -25.14 -0.18 -10.43
CA LYS A 465 -26.55 0.20 -10.26
C LYS A 465 -26.88 0.39 -8.80
N GLU A 466 -27.79 1.31 -8.53
CA GLU A 466 -28.35 1.49 -7.20
C GLU A 466 -29.16 0.24 -6.81
N GLN A 467 -28.95 -0.25 -5.60
CA GLN A 467 -29.68 -1.38 -5.04
C GLN A 467 -30.29 -1.00 -3.69
N ASN A 468 -31.39 -1.65 -3.29
CA ASN A 468 -31.91 -1.52 -1.93
C ASN A 468 -30.87 -2.03 -0.91
N LYS A 469 -30.71 -1.32 0.20
CA LYS A 469 -29.79 -1.70 1.27
C LYS A 469 -30.13 -3.06 1.89
N PRO A 470 -29.15 -3.95 2.12
CA PRO A 470 -29.35 -5.21 2.82
C PRO A 470 -29.36 -5.05 4.36
N GLU A 471 -28.77 -3.98 4.89
CA GLU A 471 -28.77 -3.65 6.32
C GLU A 471 -29.08 -2.15 6.56
N VAL A 472 -29.62 -1.84 7.74
CA VAL A 472 -29.83 -0.44 8.18
C VAL A 472 -28.50 0.15 8.62
N ALA A 473 -27.91 0.96 7.75
CA ALA A 473 -26.73 1.79 8.03
C ALA A 473 -26.92 3.17 7.37
N PRO A 474 -26.29 4.26 7.84
CA PRO A 474 -26.37 5.56 7.17
C PRO A 474 -25.79 5.50 5.75
N LEU A 475 -24.54 5.05 5.61
CA LEU A 475 -23.89 4.77 4.34
C LEU A 475 -23.74 3.25 4.17
N HIS A 476 -24.08 2.75 2.98
CA HIS A 476 -23.87 1.34 2.63
C HIS A 476 -23.14 1.23 1.31
N ILE A 477 -21.90 0.78 1.36
CA ILE A 477 -21.07 0.50 0.19
C ILE A 477 -20.70 -0.98 0.26
N GLN A 478 -21.12 -1.76 -0.72
CA GLN A 478 -20.83 -3.19 -0.75
C GLN A 478 -19.34 -3.42 -1.04
N ASN A 479 -18.71 -4.33 -0.29
CA ASN A 479 -17.37 -4.80 -0.62
C ASN A 479 -17.44 -5.57 -1.96
N PRO A 480 -16.59 -5.23 -2.96
CA PRO A 480 -16.65 -5.83 -4.29
C PRO A 480 -16.45 -7.35 -4.29
N PHE A 481 -15.74 -7.91 -3.31
CA PHE A 481 -15.42 -9.33 -3.23
C PHE A 481 -16.14 -10.02 -2.08
N GLU A 482 -16.09 -9.45 -0.87
CA GLU A 482 -16.81 -9.98 0.30
C GLU A 482 -18.24 -9.43 0.36
N THR A 483 -19.11 -9.85 -0.56
CA THR A 483 -20.43 -9.22 -0.81
C THR A 483 -21.35 -9.08 0.41
N ALA A 484 -21.15 -9.85 1.48
CA ALA A 484 -21.86 -9.71 2.76
C ALA A 484 -21.39 -8.52 3.63
N LEU A 485 -20.32 -7.81 3.26
CA LEU A 485 -19.71 -6.75 4.04
C LEU A 485 -19.99 -5.35 3.48
N ASN A 486 -20.36 -4.45 4.39
CA ASN A 486 -20.46 -3.02 4.17
C ASN A 486 -19.13 -2.33 4.54
N VAL A 487 -18.41 -1.78 3.58
CA VAL A 487 -17.08 -1.15 3.81
C VAL A 487 -17.15 0.23 4.46
N SER A 488 -18.36 0.78 4.61
CA SER A 488 -18.65 2.04 5.31
C SER A 488 -19.49 1.86 6.58
N LYS A 489 -19.53 0.63 7.14
CA LYS A 489 -20.27 0.31 8.39
C LYS A 489 -19.86 1.14 9.62
N ASN A 490 -18.68 1.76 9.58
CA ASN A 490 -18.21 2.70 10.60
C ASN A 490 -18.85 4.10 10.50
N VAL A 491 -19.43 4.47 9.36
CA VAL A 491 -19.90 5.83 9.07
C VAL A 491 -21.25 6.10 9.74
N ASN A 492 -21.31 7.16 10.56
CA ASN A 492 -22.55 7.57 11.24
C ASN A 492 -23.34 8.61 10.42
N ALA A 493 -24.60 8.85 10.82
CA ALA A 493 -25.49 9.79 10.13
C ALA A 493 -24.88 11.19 10.01
N THR A 494 -24.32 11.73 11.08
CA THR A 494 -23.70 13.07 11.11
C THR A 494 -22.55 13.23 10.12
N GLN A 495 -21.71 12.22 9.90
CA GLN A 495 -20.64 12.30 8.89
C GLN A 495 -21.19 12.19 7.47
N LEU A 496 -22.26 11.44 7.26
CA LEU A 496 -22.92 11.34 5.95
C LEU A 496 -23.69 12.63 5.60
N GLU A 497 -24.50 13.16 6.52
CA GLU A 497 -25.20 14.45 6.38
C GLU A 497 -24.22 15.57 6.03
N ARG A 498 -23.08 15.60 6.72
CA ARG A 498 -22.01 16.56 6.45
C ARG A 498 -21.39 16.37 5.06
N PHE A 499 -21.20 15.14 4.59
CA PHE A 499 -20.73 14.86 3.24
C PHE A 499 -21.75 15.35 2.19
N VAL A 500 -23.04 15.07 2.38
CA VAL A 500 -24.13 15.52 1.48
C VAL A 500 -24.21 17.05 1.43
N ALA A 501 -24.15 17.73 2.57
CA ALA A 501 -24.17 19.20 2.63
C ALA A 501 -22.96 19.82 1.90
N LEU A 502 -21.77 19.25 2.06
CA LEU A 502 -20.57 19.71 1.35
C LEU A 502 -20.64 19.41 -0.15
N CYS A 503 -21.27 18.30 -0.58
CA CYS A 503 -21.57 18.05 -1.99
C CYS A 503 -22.47 19.15 -2.56
N GLN A 504 -23.60 19.46 -1.90
CA GLN A 504 -24.53 20.51 -2.31
C GLN A 504 -23.83 21.89 -2.45
N GLU A 505 -23.03 22.27 -1.45
CA GLU A 505 -22.24 23.50 -1.47
C GLU A 505 -21.19 23.50 -2.58
N SER A 506 -20.49 22.38 -2.80
CA SER A 506 -19.46 22.27 -3.85
C SER A 506 -20.04 22.30 -5.26
N SER A 507 -21.20 21.68 -5.50
CA SER A 507 -21.91 21.81 -6.78
C SER A 507 -22.39 23.24 -7.03
N TRP A 508 -22.87 23.94 -6.00
CA TRP A 508 -23.31 25.34 -6.12
C TRP A 508 -22.13 26.29 -6.39
N LEU A 509 -20.99 26.10 -5.71
CA LEU A 509 -19.76 26.87 -5.96
C LEU A 509 -19.21 26.66 -7.39
N LEU A 510 -19.40 25.47 -7.96
CA LEU A 510 -19.04 25.14 -9.36
C LEU A 510 -20.07 25.60 -10.40
N GLN A 511 -21.21 26.16 -10.01
CA GLN A 511 -22.16 26.79 -10.95
C GLN A 511 -21.94 28.31 -11.10
N GLN A 512 -21.17 28.93 -10.19
CA GLN A 512 -20.96 30.38 -10.20
C GLN A 512 -19.87 30.82 -11.18
N SER A 513 -20.22 31.74 -12.09
CA SER A 513 -19.27 32.31 -13.05
C SER A 513 -18.12 33.10 -12.40
N GLU A 514 -18.37 33.69 -11.23
CA GLU A 514 -17.37 34.49 -10.50
C GLU A 514 -16.29 33.66 -9.78
N THR A 515 -16.57 32.39 -9.50
CA THR A 515 -15.62 31.43 -8.90
C THR A 515 -14.94 30.58 -9.97
N ASN A 516 -15.55 30.37 -11.13
CA ASN A 516 -15.04 29.50 -12.20
C ASN A 516 -14.13 30.17 -13.24
N THR A 517 -13.80 31.45 -13.09
CA THR A 517 -12.95 32.16 -14.07
C THR A 517 -11.65 32.68 -13.44
N PRO A 518 -10.49 32.51 -14.12
CA PRO A 518 -9.21 32.99 -13.61
C PRO A 518 -9.18 34.52 -13.62
N LYS A 519 -9.29 35.13 -12.43
CA LYS A 519 -9.15 36.58 -12.26
C LYS A 519 -7.68 36.96 -12.44
N ARG A 520 -7.29 37.34 -13.66
CA ARG A 520 -5.95 37.88 -13.98
C ARG A 520 -5.65 39.11 -13.12
N GLY A 521 -4.89 38.92 -12.04
CA GLY A 521 -4.30 40.02 -11.29
C GLY A 521 -3.28 40.76 -12.16
N GLY A 522 -3.24 42.09 -12.04
CA GLY A 522 -2.11 42.86 -12.56
C GLY A 522 -0.79 42.38 -11.96
N ALA A 523 0.30 42.55 -12.71
CA ALA A 523 1.62 42.02 -12.37
C ALA A 523 2.00 42.29 -10.89
N GLY A 524 2.29 41.23 -10.14
CA GLY A 524 2.74 41.30 -8.74
C GLY A 524 1.67 41.08 -7.65
N LYS A 525 0.41 40.79 -7.98
CA LYS A 525 -0.60 40.39 -6.97
C LYS A 525 -0.73 38.86 -6.81
N VAL A 526 -0.96 38.43 -5.57
CA VAL A 526 -1.28 37.03 -5.22
C VAL A 526 -2.55 36.62 -5.97
N HIS A 527 -2.50 35.48 -6.67
CA HIS A 527 -3.66 34.93 -7.37
C HIS A 527 -4.77 34.59 -6.37
N THR A 528 -5.99 35.10 -6.63
CA THR A 528 -7.17 34.75 -5.83
C THR A 528 -7.58 33.31 -6.16
N PRO A 529 -7.90 32.46 -5.16
CA PRO A 529 -8.43 31.12 -5.40
C PRO A 529 -9.68 31.14 -6.27
N TRP A 530 -9.76 30.17 -7.18
CA TRP A 530 -10.83 30.01 -8.16
C TRP A 530 -10.92 28.54 -8.59
N GLY A 531 -12.08 28.09 -9.05
CA GLY A 531 -12.34 26.71 -9.46
C GLY A 531 -12.10 25.71 -8.33
N LEU A 532 -11.32 24.67 -8.61
CA LEU A 532 -10.92 23.67 -7.61
C LEU A 532 -10.16 24.29 -6.43
N SER A 533 -9.36 25.34 -6.63
CA SER A 533 -8.58 25.90 -5.53
C SER A 533 -9.47 26.59 -4.48
N THR A 534 -10.65 27.10 -4.88
CA THR A 534 -11.71 27.55 -3.96
C THR A 534 -12.31 26.39 -3.18
N LEU A 535 -12.61 25.26 -3.83
CA LEU A 535 -13.17 24.06 -3.17
C LEU A 535 -12.23 23.42 -2.14
N LEU A 536 -10.93 23.73 -2.18
CA LEU A 536 -9.94 23.24 -1.21
C LEU A 536 -9.71 24.18 -0.03
N LEU A 537 -10.29 25.39 -0.03
CA LEU A 537 -10.22 26.30 1.12
C LEU A 537 -11.00 25.70 2.30
N PRO A 538 -10.45 25.72 3.54
CA PRO A 538 -11.21 25.32 4.71
C PRO A 538 -12.41 26.26 4.90
N LEU A 539 -13.62 25.72 4.74
CA LEU A 539 -14.83 26.51 4.90
C LEU A 539 -14.90 27.15 6.29
N GLN A 540 -15.09 28.46 6.32
CA GLN A 540 -15.57 29.15 7.52
C GLN A 540 -17.07 28.83 7.69
N VAL A 541 -17.38 27.60 8.08
CA VAL A 541 -18.76 27.20 8.40
C VAL A 541 -19.22 28.04 9.59
N ALA A 542 -20.02 29.06 9.29
CA ALA A 542 -20.66 29.88 10.30
C ALA A 542 -21.60 28.99 11.13
N GLY A 543 -21.48 29.06 12.46
CA GLY A 543 -22.55 28.56 13.34
C GLY A 543 -22.31 27.28 14.15
N ILE A 544 -21.11 26.70 14.23
CA ILE A 544 -20.79 25.74 15.32
C ILE A 544 -19.56 26.19 16.10
N LYS A 545 -19.77 26.61 17.35
CA LYS A 545 -18.72 26.97 18.31
C LYS A 545 -17.92 25.74 18.78
N SER A 546 -17.12 25.16 17.89
CA SER A 546 -16.10 24.19 18.26
C SER A 546 -15.04 24.88 19.12
N ARG A 547 -14.94 24.48 20.40
CA ARG A 547 -13.90 24.94 21.33
C ARG A 547 -12.53 24.83 20.65
N LYS A 548 -11.66 25.85 20.82
CA LYS A 548 -10.27 25.90 20.31
C LYS A 548 -9.55 24.56 20.54
N ARG A 549 -9.57 23.66 19.55
CA ARG A 549 -8.65 22.52 19.50
C ARG A 549 -7.27 23.10 19.23
N ARG A 550 -6.39 23.09 20.23
CA ARG A 550 -4.95 23.28 20.02
C ARG A 550 -4.54 22.32 18.90
N LYS A 551 -3.99 22.86 17.80
CA LYS A 551 -3.28 22.05 16.80
C LYS A 551 -2.26 21.20 17.58
N ARG A 552 -2.37 19.88 17.48
CA ARG A 552 -1.25 18.99 17.78
C ARG A 552 -0.60 18.71 16.43
N GLU A 553 0.62 19.19 16.27
CA GLU A 553 1.47 18.91 15.13
C GLU A 553 1.77 17.40 15.05
N PRO A 554 2.10 16.88 13.85
CA PRO A 554 2.60 15.51 13.68
C PRO A 554 3.73 15.18 14.65
N ALA A 555 3.83 13.92 15.06
CA ALA A 555 4.89 13.48 15.97
C ALA A 555 6.29 13.74 15.41
N SER A 556 6.47 13.68 14.08
CA SER A 556 7.70 14.01 13.37
C SER A 556 8.12 15.48 13.53
N GLU A 557 7.21 16.43 13.36
CA GLU A 557 7.48 17.87 13.56
C GLU A 557 7.82 18.18 15.03
N ARG A 558 7.11 17.52 15.96
CA ARG A 558 7.35 17.69 17.40
C ARG A 558 8.71 17.14 17.84
N ILE A 559 9.15 16.02 17.26
CA ILE A 559 10.49 15.46 17.47
C ILE A 559 11.56 16.36 16.84
N LYS A 560 11.33 16.88 15.62
CA LYS A 560 12.26 17.79 14.95
C LYS A 560 12.44 19.10 15.75
N SER A 561 11.35 19.71 16.22
CA SER A 561 11.37 20.89 17.09
C SER A 561 12.10 20.63 18.42
N LEU A 562 11.92 19.46 19.05
CA LEU A 562 12.65 19.08 20.25
C LEU A 562 14.15 18.91 19.98
N LEU A 563 14.53 18.21 18.91
CA LEU A 563 15.92 18.00 18.52
C LEU A 563 16.62 19.31 18.16
N ASP A 564 15.94 20.25 17.51
CA ASP A 564 16.49 21.56 17.19
C ASP A 564 16.57 22.47 18.43
N SER A 565 15.65 22.34 19.40
CA SER A 565 15.76 23.04 20.69
C SER A 565 16.95 22.60 21.54
N LEU A 566 17.42 21.35 21.37
CA LEU A 566 18.58 20.79 22.07
C LEU A 566 19.93 21.18 21.44
N LYS A 567 19.94 21.72 20.21
CA LYS A 567 21.17 22.14 19.51
C LYS A 567 21.67 23.55 19.87
N ASN A 568 20.86 24.34 20.60
CA ASN A 568 21.20 25.71 20.98
C ASN A 568 21.58 25.79 22.48
N PRO A 569 22.87 25.71 22.85
CA PRO A 569 23.30 26.07 24.20
C PRO A 569 23.09 27.57 24.41
N SER A 570 22.22 27.92 25.36
CA SER A 570 21.95 29.32 25.73
C SER A 570 23.24 30.04 26.16
N PRO A 571 23.48 31.30 25.72
CA PRO A 571 24.65 32.05 26.15
C PRO A 571 24.58 32.33 27.66
N LYS A 572 25.68 32.03 28.37
CA LYS A 572 25.83 32.39 29.78
C LYS A 572 25.78 33.92 29.92
N LYS A 573 24.86 34.43 30.75
CA LYS A 573 24.94 35.82 31.22
C LYS A 573 26.10 35.94 32.19
N SER A 574 27.08 36.77 31.87
CA SER A 574 28.08 37.27 32.81
C SER A 574 27.50 38.47 33.58
N SER A 575 27.62 38.42 34.91
CA SER A 575 27.56 39.55 35.87
C SER A 575 26.54 40.66 35.58
#